data_AF-A0AB38DA44-F1
#
_entry.id   AF-A0AB38DA44-F1
#
_cell.length_a   1.000
_cell.length_b   1.000
_cell.length_c   1.000
_cell.angle_alpha   90.00
_cell.angle_beta   90.00
_cell.angle_gamma   90.00
#
_symmetry.space_group_name_H-M   'P 1'
#
loop_
_entity.id
_entity.type
_entity.pdbx_description
1 polymer ?
#
loop_
_entity_poly.entity_id
_entity_poly.type
_entity_poly.pdbx_seq_one_letter_code
_entity_poly.pdbx_strand_id
1 'polypeptide(L)'
;MTTAETRREALAAQLLYQPRPSSILGVLEQRDAIDRVAGVEDDDTAARLIALALSVDDEVMVRALLHGAYRYRWRHTIDTFAESKPEQAAAATELWAQTEKEQP
;
A
#
# COMPACT_ATOMS: atom_id res chain seq x y z
N MET A 1 19.91 1.04 -14.63
CA MET A 1 19.02 0.09 -13.96
C MET A 1 19.85 -1.00 -13.32
N THR A 2 19.99 -0.92 -12.01
CA THR A 2 20.61 -1.98 -11.21
C THR A 2 19.58 -3.08 -10.91
N THR A 3 20.03 -4.30 -10.62
CA THR A 3 19.16 -5.43 -10.28
C THR A 3 18.23 -5.12 -9.09
N ALA A 4 18.64 -4.23 -8.17
CA ALA A 4 17.85 -3.80 -7.03
C ALA A 4 16.65 -2.93 -7.45
N GLU A 5 16.86 -1.95 -8.34
CA GLU A 5 15.79 -1.08 -8.87
C GLU A 5 14.72 -1.91 -9.61
N THR A 6 15.16 -2.85 -10.47
CA THR A 6 14.24 -3.74 -11.21
C THR A 6 13.43 -4.63 -10.26
N ARG A 7 14.03 -5.09 -9.17
CA ARG A 7 13.36 -5.94 -8.17
C ARG A 7 12.34 -5.15 -7.36
N ARG A 8 12.64 -3.90 -7.01
CA ARG A 8 11.69 -2.99 -6.37
C ARG A 8 10.49 -2.73 -7.25
N GLU A 9 10.72 -2.37 -8.51
CA GLU A 9 9.65 -2.10 -9.47
C GLU A 9 8.74 -3.32 -9.63
N ALA A 10 9.29 -4.54 -9.67
CA ALA A 10 8.50 -5.76 -9.72
C ALA A 10 7.64 -5.98 -8.47
N LEU A 11 8.18 -5.77 -7.26
CA LEU A 11 7.44 -5.89 -6.01
C LEU A 11 6.34 -4.82 -5.87
N ALA A 12 6.67 -3.58 -6.26
CA ALA A 12 5.70 -2.49 -6.30
C ALA A 12 4.60 -2.80 -7.33
N ALA A 13 4.93 -3.29 -8.52
CA ALA A 13 3.92 -3.71 -9.50
C ALA A 13 3.06 -4.87 -8.99
N GLN A 14 3.60 -5.78 -8.17
CA GLN A 14 2.82 -6.87 -7.60
C GLN A 14 1.80 -6.39 -6.57
N LEU A 15 2.21 -5.49 -5.65
CA LEU A 15 1.40 -5.11 -4.49
C LEU A 15 0.57 -3.86 -4.71
N LEU A 16 1.12 -2.91 -5.46
CA LEU A 16 0.62 -1.55 -5.57
C LEU A 16 -0.06 -1.29 -6.92
N TYR A 17 -0.07 -2.27 -7.82
CA TYR A 17 -0.75 -2.11 -9.10
C TYR A 17 -2.24 -1.95 -8.89
N GLN A 18 -2.75 -0.83 -9.40
CA GLN A 18 -4.16 -0.53 -9.43
C GLN A 18 -4.64 -0.66 -10.88
N PRO A 19 -5.57 -1.60 -11.18
CA PRO A 19 -6.21 -1.67 -12.48
C PRO A 19 -6.74 -0.29 -12.84
N ARG A 20 -6.50 0.14 -14.08
CA ARG A 20 -7.09 1.38 -14.56
C ARG A 20 -8.60 1.25 -14.47
N PRO A 21 -9.30 2.16 -13.77
CA PRO A 21 -10.74 2.11 -13.69
C PRO A 21 -11.33 2.17 -15.11
N SER A 22 -12.30 1.29 -15.39
CA SER A 22 -13.00 1.24 -16.69
C SER A 22 -14.16 2.24 -16.77
N SER A 23 -14.44 2.95 -15.67
CA SER A 23 -15.55 3.89 -15.55
C SER A 23 -15.15 5.14 -14.76
N ILE A 24 -15.90 6.24 -14.96
CA ILE A 24 -15.71 7.50 -14.22
C ILE A 24 -15.91 7.28 -12.71
N LEU A 25 -16.87 6.43 -12.31
CA LEU A 25 -17.12 6.13 -10.90
C LEU A 25 -15.89 5.51 -10.24
N GLY A 26 -15.23 4.54 -10.89
CA GLY A 26 -14.02 3.95 -10.32
C GLY A 26 -12.83 4.92 -10.26
N VAL A 27 -12.75 5.89 -11.19
CA VAL A 27 -11.75 6.98 -11.08
C VAL A 27 -12.03 7.86 -9.86
N LEU A 28 -13.29 8.22 -9.63
CA LEU A 28 -13.68 9.04 -8.48
C LEU A 28 -13.44 8.31 -7.16
N GLU A 29 -13.75 7.02 -7.10
CA GLU A 29 -13.50 6.16 -5.94
C GLU A 29 -12.00 6.06 -5.61
N GLN A 30 -11.16 5.84 -6.63
CA GLN A 30 -9.70 5.83 -6.45
C GLN A 30 -9.18 7.18 -5.95
N ARG A 31 -9.67 8.30 -6.51
CA ARG A 31 -9.28 9.64 -6.07
C ARG A 31 -9.70 9.90 -4.62
N ASP A 32 -10.94 9.58 -4.28
CA ASP A 32 -11.49 9.74 -2.93
C ASP A 32 -10.73 8.90 -1.90
N ALA A 33 -10.33 7.66 -2.24
CA ALA A 33 -9.46 6.86 -1.39
C ALA A 33 -8.09 7.52 -1.18
N ILE A 34 -7.46 8.06 -2.22
CA ILE A 34 -6.18 8.78 -2.13
C ILE A 34 -6.34 10.04 -1.25
N ASP A 35 -7.40 10.82 -1.48
CA ASP A 35 -7.68 12.05 -0.72
C ASP A 35 -7.89 11.73 0.77
N ARG A 36 -8.59 10.63 1.09
CA ARG A 36 -8.76 10.17 2.47
C ARG A 36 -7.45 9.76 3.12
N VAL A 37 -6.60 9.00 2.41
CA VAL A 37 -5.29 8.57 2.94
C VAL A 37 -4.36 9.77 3.16
N ALA A 38 -4.44 10.80 2.33
CA ALA A 38 -3.66 12.03 2.52
C ALA A 38 -4.02 12.78 3.82
N GLY A 39 -5.22 12.56 4.37
CA GLY A 39 -5.65 13.11 5.65
C GLY A 39 -5.30 12.26 6.87
N VAL A 40 -4.67 11.10 6.71
CA VAL A 40 -4.26 10.25 7.83
C VAL A 40 -2.94 10.76 8.38
N GLU A 41 -2.91 11.06 9.68
CA GLU A 41 -1.77 11.72 10.33
C GLU A 41 -0.75 10.74 10.91
N ASP A 42 -1.19 9.53 11.29
CA ASP A 42 -0.40 8.58 12.06
C ASP A 42 -0.57 7.12 11.60
N ASP A 43 0.46 6.31 11.88
CA ASP A 43 0.53 4.89 11.51
C ASP A 43 -0.54 4.05 12.20
N ASP A 44 -0.87 4.31 13.46
CA ASP A 44 -1.86 3.51 14.20
C ASP A 44 -3.27 3.69 13.61
N THR A 45 -3.59 4.91 13.16
CA THR A 45 -4.82 5.20 12.42
C THR A 45 -4.82 4.52 11.06
N ALA A 46 -3.72 4.57 10.31
CA ALA A 46 -3.58 3.86 9.03
C ALA A 46 -3.71 2.34 9.19
N ALA A 47 -3.14 1.76 10.26
CA ALA A 47 -3.21 0.34 10.58
C ALA A 47 -4.66 -0.11 10.87
N ARG A 48 -5.42 0.68 11.64
CA ARG A 48 -6.86 0.41 11.85
C ARG A 48 -7.66 0.50 10.55
N LEU A 49 -7.36 1.48 9.71
CA LEU A 49 -8.06 1.67 8.43
C LEU A 49 -7.76 0.54 7.45
N ILE A 50 -6.52 0.05 7.38
CA ILE A 50 -6.19 -1.05 6.45
C ILE A 50 -6.82 -2.36 6.91
N ALA A 51 -6.86 -2.63 8.22
CA ALA A 51 -7.56 -3.77 8.77
C ALA A 51 -9.06 -3.74 8.44
N LEU A 52 -9.69 -2.55 8.56
CA LEU A 52 -11.09 -2.37 8.19
C LEU A 52 -11.31 -2.59 6.69
N ALA A 53 -10.50 -1.97 5.84
CA ALA A 53 -10.61 -2.10 4.39
C ALA A 53 -10.46 -3.57 3.94
N LEU A 54 -9.52 -4.30 4.55
CA LEU A 54 -9.36 -5.75 4.32
C LEU A 54 -10.58 -6.55 4.76
N SER A 55 -11.24 -6.18 5.86
CA SER A 55 -12.42 -6.91 6.36
C SER A 55 -13.67 -6.78 5.48
N VAL A 56 -13.72 -5.74 4.64
CA VAL A 56 -14.84 -5.47 3.72
C VAL A 56 -14.44 -5.64 2.25
N ASP A 57 -13.27 -6.21 1.98
CA ASP A 57 -12.70 -6.41 0.64
C ASP A 57 -12.61 -5.12 -0.21
N ASP A 58 -12.38 -3.97 0.42
CA ASP A 58 -12.16 -2.69 -0.26
C ASP A 58 -10.71 -2.61 -0.78
N GLU A 59 -10.45 -3.26 -1.91
CA GLU A 59 -9.12 -3.29 -2.53
C GLU A 59 -8.60 -1.90 -2.92
N VAL A 60 -9.49 -0.97 -3.24
CA VAL A 60 -9.11 0.40 -3.64
C VAL A 60 -8.50 1.13 -2.45
N MET A 61 -9.16 1.07 -1.29
CA MET A 61 -8.66 1.65 -0.05
C MET A 61 -7.41 0.93 0.47
N VAL A 62 -7.37 -0.41 0.41
CA VAL A 62 -6.17 -1.19 0.79
C VAL A 62 -4.95 -0.72 0.00
N ARG A 63 -5.07 -0.56 -1.33
CA ARG A 63 -3.94 -0.11 -2.16
C ARG A 63 -3.58 1.34 -1.88
N ALA A 64 -4.55 2.22 -1.70
CA ALA A 64 -4.29 3.61 -1.32
C ALA A 64 -3.51 3.70 0.00
N LEU A 65 -3.91 2.92 1.01
CA LEU A 65 -3.24 2.85 2.31
C LEU A 65 -1.84 2.25 2.20
N LEU A 66 -1.63 1.21 1.38
CA LEU A 66 -0.28 0.66 1.13
C LEU A 66 0.64 1.69 0.47
N HIS A 67 0.17 2.42 -0.53
CA HIS A 67 0.91 3.55 -1.13
C HIS A 67 1.26 4.61 -0.08
N GLY A 68 0.29 4.98 0.75
CA GLY A 68 0.49 5.87 1.89
C GLY A 68 1.54 5.34 2.86
N ALA A 69 1.49 4.06 3.21
CA ALA A 69 2.38 3.46 4.18
C ALA A 69 3.86 3.48 3.73
N TYR A 70 4.14 3.15 2.47
CA TYR A 70 5.50 3.26 1.94
C TYR A 70 5.99 4.71 1.84
N ARG A 71 5.08 5.67 1.58
CA ARG A 71 5.40 7.10 1.46
C ARG A 71 5.66 7.75 2.82
N TYR A 72 4.78 7.51 3.79
CA TYR A 72 4.76 8.17 5.11
C TYR A 72 5.41 7.35 6.22
N ARG A 73 5.96 6.18 5.89
CA ARG A 73 6.68 5.28 6.80
C ARG A 73 5.79 4.68 7.89
N TRP A 74 4.60 4.23 7.51
CA TRP A 74 3.66 3.56 8.41
C TRP A 74 3.96 2.07 8.49
N ARG A 75 4.85 1.69 9.41
CA ARG A 75 5.32 0.32 9.56
C ARG A 75 4.23 -0.61 10.09
N HIS A 76 3.47 -0.19 11.11
CA HIS A 76 2.38 -1.00 11.67
C HIS A 76 1.32 -1.30 10.62
N THR A 77 1.07 -0.37 9.69
CA THR A 77 0.17 -0.57 8.56
C THR A 77 0.65 -1.69 7.61
N ILE A 78 1.95 -1.75 7.30
CA ILE A 78 2.53 -2.83 6.49
C ILE A 78 2.45 -4.17 7.23
N ASP A 79 2.78 -4.19 8.53
CA ASP A 79 2.73 -5.41 9.33
C ASP A 79 1.28 -5.94 9.43
N THR A 80 0.30 -5.06 9.66
CA THR A 80 -1.14 -5.40 9.67
C THR A 80 -1.60 -6.01 8.35
N PHE A 81 -1.14 -5.45 7.21
CA PHE A 81 -1.43 -6.02 5.90
C PHE A 81 -0.80 -7.40 5.71
N ALA A 82 0.47 -7.56 6.10
CA ALA A 82 1.20 -8.81 5.98
C ALA A 82 0.57 -9.93 6.82
N GLU A 83 0.12 -9.63 8.04
CA GLU A 83 -0.61 -10.57 8.89
C GLU A 83 -1.94 -11.02 8.27
N SER A 84 -2.63 -10.11 7.59
CA SER A 84 -3.94 -10.36 6.99
C SER A 84 -3.87 -11.03 5.60
N LYS A 85 -2.76 -10.89 4.88
CA LYS A 85 -2.50 -11.48 3.56
C LYS A 85 -1.15 -12.21 3.56
N PRO A 86 -1.06 -13.40 4.20
CA PRO A 86 0.20 -14.13 4.36
C PRO A 86 0.91 -14.44 3.02
N GLU A 87 0.13 -14.63 1.94
CA GLU A 87 0.65 -14.88 0.60
C GLU A 87 1.36 -13.66 -0.03
N GLN A 88 1.04 -12.46 0.45
CA GLN A 88 1.64 -11.18 0.01
C GLN A 88 2.62 -10.61 1.04
N ALA A 89 2.64 -11.13 2.26
CA ALA A 89 3.47 -10.69 3.38
C ALA A 89 4.97 -10.59 3.04
N ALA A 90 5.52 -11.61 2.37
CA ALA A 90 6.92 -11.65 2.00
C ALA A 90 7.29 -10.51 1.04
N ALA A 91 6.44 -10.27 0.03
CA ALA A 91 6.64 -9.18 -0.91
C ALA A 91 6.52 -7.80 -0.23
N ALA A 92 5.56 -7.63 0.67
CA ALA A 92 5.34 -6.36 1.37
C ALA A 92 6.52 -6.02 2.30
N THR A 93 6.99 -7.02 3.06
CA THR A 93 8.16 -6.85 3.95
C THR A 93 9.43 -6.58 3.16
N GLU A 94 9.61 -7.26 2.02
CA GLU A 94 10.77 -7.05 1.15
C GLU A 94 10.78 -5.65 0.53
N LEU A 95 9.63 -5.18 0.04
CA LEU A 95 9.48 -3.83 -0.52
C LEU A 95 9.76 -2.76 0.55
N TRP A 96 9.32 -2.99 1.79
CA TRP A 96 9.64 -2.10 2.91
C TRP A 96 11.15 -2.03 3.16
N ALA A 97 11.81 -3.18 3.27
CA ALA A 97 13.25 -3.25 3.51
C ALA A 97 14.08 -2.58 2.39
N GLN A 98 13.58 -2.59 1.15
CA GLN A 98 14.20 -1.84 0.05
C GLN A 98 13.94 -0.34 0.17
N THR A 99 12.73 0.06 0.58
CA THR A 99 12.36 1.47 0.80
C THR A 99 13.14 2.12 1.95
N GLU A 100 13.54 1.35 2.97
CA GLU A 100 14.45 1.82 4.04
C GLU A 100 15.88 2.09 3.53
N LYS A 101 16.40 1.26 2.61
CA LYS A 101 17.79 1.35 2.13
C LYS A 101 18.07 2.51 1.18
N GLU A 102 17.03 3.06 0.54
CA GLU A 102 17.16 4.12 -0.46
C GLU A 102 17.25 5.53 0.11
N GLN A 103 17.10 5.71 1.42
CA GLN A 103 17.28 7.02 2.06
C GLN A 103 18.60 7.03 2.86
N PRO A 104 19.52 7.97 2.56
CA PRO A 104 20.80 8.12 3.27
C PRO A 104 20.64 8.60 4.72
#